data_AF-A0AB39PRV7-F1
#
_entry.id   AF-A0AB39PRV7-F1
#
_cell.length_a   1.000
_cell.length_b   1.000
_cell.length_c   1.000
_cell.angle_alpha   90.00
_cell.angle_beta   90.00
_cell.angle_gamma   90.00
#
_symmetry.space_group_name_H-M   'P 1'
#
loop_
_entity.id
_entity.type
_entity.pdbx_description
1 polymer ?
#
loop_
_entity_poly.entity_id
_entity_poly.type
_entity_poly.pdbx_seq_one_letter_code
_entity_poly.pdbx_strand_id
1 'polypeptide(L)'
;MQRYELEAWLGDDHGLDDLGLANLLTVANEIEDRYPDPDDHAERDAALTAAYRLITEPAQVVVSNYSEQRASALAAASAATAALQQAARNPVVFDRLSEAGFARAAGVDRMTVRKWRDKR
;
A
#
# COMPACT_ATOMS: atom_id res chain seq x y z
N MET A 1 -5.32 3.36 -20.50
CA MET A 1 -3.91 3.58 -20.83
C MET A 1 -3.73 3.45 -22.32
N GLN A 2 -3.05 4.39 -22.97
CA GLN A 2 -2.63 4.25 -24.36
C GLN A 2 -1.27 3.55 -24.43
N ARG A 3 -0.96 2.90 -25.57
CA ARG A 3 0.30 2.14 -25.75
C ARG A 3 1.55 2.97 -25.43
N TYR A 4 1.61 4.22 -25.90
CA TYR A 4 2.76 5.09 -25.64
C TYR A 4 2.92 5.46 -24.16
N GLU A 5 1.83 5.50 -23.39
CA GLU A 5 1.87 5.75 -21.94
C GLU A 5 2.45 4.53 -21.22
N LEU A 6 2.06 3.32 -21.65
CA LEU A 6 2.60 2.07 -21.13
C LEU A 6 4.10 1.93 -21.47
N GLU A 7 4.49 2.20 -22.71
CA GLU A 7 5.90 2.17 -23.13
C GLU A 7 6.74 3.21 -22.36
N ALA A 8 6.19 4.40 -22.10
CA ALA A 8 6.85 5.41 -21.25
C ALA A 8 6.99 4.96 -19.79
N TRP A 9 5.99 4.24 -19.25
CA TRP A 9 6.06 3.67 -17.90
C TRP A 9 7.08 2.54 -17.79
N LEU A 10 7.14 1.67 -18.81
CA LEU A 10 8.07 0.54 -18.89
C LEU A 10 9.53 0.99 -19.04
N GLY A 11 9.76 2.10 -19.75
CA GLY A 11 11.10 2.54 -20.15
C GLY A 11 11.68 1.68 -21.28
N ASP A 12 12.86 2.05 -21.78
CA ASP A 12 13.40 1.52 -23.04
C ASP A 12 13.87 0.03 -22.97
N ASP A 13 14.10 -0.53 -21.79
CA ASP A 13 14.70 -1.87 -21.60
C ASP A 13 13.79 -2.81 -20.78
N HIS A 14 12.54 -2.92 -21.22
CA HIS A 14 11.50 -3.69 -20.50
C HIS A 14 11.44 -5.18 -20.89
N GLY A 15 12.21 -5.63 -21.89
CA GLY A 15 12.34 -7.05 -22.25
C GLY A 15 11.07 -7.77 -22.69
N LEU A 16 9.99 -7.06 -23.02
CA LEU A 16 8.75 -7.65 -23.53
C LEU A 16 8.80 -7.72 -25.05
N ASP A 17 8.32 -8.82 -25.62
CA ASP A 17 8.00 -8.89 -27.03
C ASP A 17 6.64 -8.20 -27.32
N ASP A 18 6.28 -8.08 -28.60
CA ASP A 18 5.03 -7.42 -29.01
C ASP A 18 3.77 -8.07 -28.40
N LEU A 19 3.81 -9.40 -28.20
CA LEU A 19 2.70 -10.13 -27.60
C LEU A 19 2.59 -9.84 -26.10
N GLY A 20 3.71 -9.85 -25.38
CA GLY A 20 3.79 -9.48 -23.97
C GLY A 20 3.36 -8.05 -23.73
N LEU A 21 3.76 -7.12 -24.60
CA LEU A 21 3.34 -5.73 -24.54
C LEU A 21 1.83 -5.56 -24.80
N ALA A 22 1.29 -6.26 -25.81
CA ALA A 22 -0.15 -6.24 -26.08
C ALA A 22 -0.96 -6.81 -24.91
N ASN A 23 -0.51 -7.93 -24.34
CA ASN A 23 -1.12 -8.54 -23.15
C ASN A 23 -1.09 -7.59 -21.95
N LEU A 24 0.05 -6.95 -21.70
CA LEU A 24 0.18 -5.99 -20.60
C LEU A 24 -0.73 -4.78 -20.81
N LEU A 25 -0.86 -4.28 -22.04
CA LEU A 25 -1.76 -3.18 -22.36
C LEU A 25 -3.23 -3.54 -22.10
N THR A 26 -3.66 -4.76 -22.43
CA THR A 26 -5.01 -5.24 -22.08
C THR A 26 -5.21 -5.21 -20.56
N VAL A 27 -4.27 -5.78 -19.80
CA VAL A 27 -4.36 -5.81 -18.33
C VAL A 27 -4.29 -4.39 -17.74
N ALA A 28 -3.48 -3.49 -18.29
CA ALA A 28 -3.36 -2.11 -17.83
C ALA A 28 -4.71 -1.37 -17.92
N ASN A 29 -5.45 -1.58 -19.01
CA ASN A 29 -6.80 -1.00 -19.17
C ASN A 29 -7.79 -1.60 -18.16
N GLU A 30 -7.75 -2.91 -17.91
CA GLU A 30 -8.59 -3.54 -16.88
C GLU A 30 -8.24 -3.05 -15.46
N ILE A 31 -6.98 -2.74 -15.20
CA ILE A 31 -6.53 -2.16 -13.92
C ILE A 31 -7.06 -0.73 -13.77
N GLU A 32 -6.99 0.10 -14.81
CA GLU A 32 -7.57 1.44 -14.76
C GLU A 32 -9.08 1.42 -14.48
N ASP A 33 -9.81 0.49 -15.10
CA ASP A 33 -11.24 0.31 -14.83
C ASP A 33 -11.50 -0.12 -13.38
N ARG A 34 -10.58 -0.87 -12.76
CA ARG A 34 -10.66 -1.32 -11.36
C ARG A 34 -10.29 -0.23 -10.36
N TYR A 35 -9.40 0.68 -10.74
CA TYR A 35 -8.87 1.77 -9.91
C TYR A 35 -9.08 3.12 -10.63
N PRO A 36 -10.35 3.56 -10.76
CA PRO A 36 -10.70 4.75 -11.53
C PRO A 36 -10.36 6.06 -10.80
N ASP A 37 -10.27 6.02 -9.48
CA ASP A 37 -10.12 7.22 -8.67
C ASP A 37 -8.66 7.71 -8.68
N PRO A 38 -8.41 9.04 -8.76
CA PRO A 38 -7.05 9.58 -8.72
C PRO A 38 -6.27 9.21 -7.45
N ASP A 39 -6.98 8.99 -6.34
CA ASP A 39 -6.39 8.60 -5.06
C ASP A 39 -5.89 7.14 -5.05
N ASP A 40 -6.34 6.31 -6.00
CA ASP A 40 -5.90 4.91 -6.16
C ASP A 40 -4.61 4.77 -6.99
N HIS A 41 -3.91 5.88 -7.25
CA HIS A 41 -2.71 5.86 -8.11
C HIS A 41 -1.65 4.86 -7.62
N ALA A 42 -1.47 4.76 -6.31
CA ALA A 42 -0.49 3.83 -5.73
C ALA A 42 -0.90 2.36 -5.93
N GLU A 43 -2.18 2.05 -5.74
CA GLU A 43 -2.76 0.73 -5.94
C GLU A 43 -2.72 0.33 -7.42
N ARG A 44 -3.04 1.26 -8.32
CA ARG A 44 -2.96 1.08 -9.76
C ARG A 44 -1.52 0.79 -10.21
N ASP A 45 -0.55 1.59 -9.77
CA ASP A 45 0.86 1.37 -10.10
C ASP A 45 1.37 0.03 -9.55
N ALA A 46 0.99 -0.33 -8.32
CA ALA A 46 1.35 -1.61 -7.73
C ALA A 46 0.75 -2.79 -8.50
N ALA A 47 -0.50 -2.68 -8.94
CA ALA A 47 -1.17 -3.70 -9.75
C ALA A 47 -0.51 -3.83 -11.13
N LEU A 48 -0.18 -2.71 -11.79
CA LEU A 48 0.51 -2.71 -13.09
C LEU A 48 1.91 -3.33 -12.99
N THR A 49 2.64 -3.01 -11.92
CA THR A 49 3.94 -3.63 -11.60
C THR A 49 3.79 -5.14 -11.43
N ALA A 50 2.77 -5.60 -10.69
CA ALA A 50 2.53 -7.02 -10.50
C ALA A 50 2.20 -7.73 -11.83
N ALA A 51 1.38 -7.10 -12.69
CA ALA A 51 1.04 -7.62 -14.01
C ALA A 51 2.29 -7.78 -14.89
N TYR A 52 3.14 -6.75 -14.95
CA TYR A 52 4.42 -6.81 -15.67
C TYR A 52 5.30 -7.95 -15.17
N ARG A 53 5.47 -8.08 -13.84
CA ARG A 53 6.30 -9.14 -13.25
C ARG A 53 5.75 -10.54 -13.51
N LEU A 54 4.43 -10.71 -13.56
CA LEU A 54 3.83 -12.00 -13.91
C LEU A 54 4.07 -12.42 -15.37
N ILE A 55 4.40 -11.46 -16.25
CA ILE A 55 4.80 -11.74 -17.63
C ILE A 55 6.30 -12.09 -17.70
N THR A 56 7.14 -11.42 -16.91
CA THR A 56 8.61 -11.52 -17.01
C THR A 56 9.26 -12.48 -16.01
N GLU A 57 8.59 -12.84 -14.93
CA GLU A 57 9.11 -13.69 -13.86
C GLU A 57 8.20 -14.91 -13.61
N PRO A 58 8.73 -16.01 -13.03
CA PRO A 58 7.90 -17.13 -12.62
C PRO A 58 6.86 -16.71 -11.58
N ALA A 59 5.58 -17.04 -11.82
CA ALA A 59 4.46 -16.62 -10.96
C ALA A 59 4.66 -16.96 -9.47
N GLN A 60 5.25 -18.12 -9.17
CA GLN A 60 5.56 -18.53 -7.80
C GLN A 60 6.51 -17.55 -7.09
N VAL A 61 7.50 -17.00 -7.79
CA VAL A 61 8.45 -16.02 -7.27
C VAL A 61 7.74 -14.69 -6.98
N VAL A 62 6.93 -14.22 -7.93
CA VAL A 62 6.16 -12.97 -7.80
C VAL A 62 5.21 -13.04 -6.60
N VAL A 63 4.44 -14.12 -6.49
CA VAL A 63 3.48 -14.33 -5.38
C VAL A 63 4.21 -14.45 -4.03
N SER A 64 5.33 -15.17 -3.96
CA SER A 64 6.11 -15.27 -2.71
C SER A 64 6.61 -13.89 -2.27
N ASN A 65 7.15 -13.10 -3.20
CA ASN A 65 7.65 -11.76 -2.92
C ASN A 65 6.56 -10.85 -2.35
N TYR A 66 5.37 -10.82 -2.97
CA TYR A 66 4.26 -10.00 -2.46
C TYR A 66 3.67 -10.52 -1.15
N SER A 67 3.68 -11.84 -0.93
CA SER A 67 3.31 -12.44 0.36
C SER A 67 4.24 -11.96 1.49
N GLU A 68 5.55 -11.99 1.26
CA GLU A 68 6.56 -11.52 2.22
C GLU A 68 6.44 -10.03 2.50
N GLN A 69 6.27 -9.20 1.45
CA GLN A 69 6.04 -7.76 1.60
C GLN A 69 4.78 -7.48 2.42
N ARG A 70 3.68 -8.18 2.14
CA ARG A 70 2.43 -8.05 2.90
C ARG A 70 2.62 -8.45 4.36
N ALA A 71 3.32 -9.54 4.64
CA ALA A 71 3.59 -9.99 6.01
C ALA A 71 4.43 -8.95 6.78
N SER A 72 5.45 -8.38 6.14
CA SER A 72 6.29 -7.33 6.71
C SER A 72 5.48 -6.05 7.01
N ALA A 73 4.66 -5.59 6.06
CA ALA A 73 3.81 -4.42 6.24
C ALA A 73 2.80 -4.61 7.39
N LEU A 74 2.20 -5.79 7.51
CA LEU A 74 1.31 -6.13 8.63
C LEU A 74 2.03 -6.12 9.97
N ALA A 75 3.25 -6.68 10.03
CA ALA A 75 4.06 -6.65 11.25
C ALA A 75 4.42 -5.21 11.65
N ALA A 76 4.82 -4.38 10.69
CA ALA A 76 5.14 -2.97 10.90
C ALA A 76 3.91 -2.17 11.40
N ALA A 77 2.74 -2.37 10.77
CA ALA A 77 1.49 -1.74 11.18
C ALA A 77 1.10 -2.16 12.62
N SER A 78 1.26 -3.44 12.95
CA SER A 78 1.01 -3.97 14.30
C SER A 78 1.94 -3.34 15.34
N ALA A 79 3.24 -3.28 15.05
CA ALA A 79 4.24 -2.66 15.92
C ALA A 79 3.99 -1.16 16.13
N ALA A 80 3.69 -0.42 15.06
CA ALA A 80 3.35 1.00 15.14
C ALA A 80 2.09 1.22 16.00
N THR A 81 1.07 0.38 15.82
CA THR A 81 -0.14 0.41 16.64
C THR A 81 0.15 0.15 18.12
N ALA A 82 0.98 -0.85 18.44
CA ALA A 82 1.38 -1.14 19.81
C ALA A 82 2.15 0.04 20.45
N ALA A 83 3.02 0.70 19.68
CA ALA A 83 3.73 1.90 20.13
C ALA A 83 2.77 3.07 20.41
N LEU A 84 1.78 3.31 19.55
CA LEU A 84 0.74 4.32 19.76
C LEU A 84 -0.12 4.01 21.00
N GLN A 85 -0.47 2.74 21.22
CA GLN A 85 -1.17 2.31 22.43
C GLN A 85 -0.36 2.58 23.68
N GLN A 86 0.94 2.26 23.67
CA GLN A 86 1.81 2.53 24.80
C GLN A 86 1.97 4.04 25.05
N ALA A 87 2.09 4.85 23.99
CA ALA A 87 2.12 6.30 24.09
C ALA A 87 0.82 6.85 24.70
N ALA A 88 -0.35 6.32 24.30
CA ALA A 88 -1.64 6.68 24.88
C ALA A 88 -1.76 6.26 26.36
N ARG A 89 -1.01 5.29 26.86
CA ARG A 89 -1.03 4.93 28.28
C ARG A 89 -0.09 5.78 29.13
N ASN A 90 0.78 6.58 28.52
CA ASN A 90 1.78 7.37 29.23
C ASN A 90 1.21 8.75 29.65
N PRO A 91 1.13 9.05 30.96
CA PRO A 91 0.60 10.33 31.46
C PRO A 91 1.32 11.55 30.91
N VAL A 92 2.64 11.46 30.70
CA VAL A 92 3.48 12.57 30.20
C VAL A 92 3.03 13.06 28.82
N VAL A 93 2.43 12.18 28.02
CA VAL A 93 1.88 12.56 26.72
C VAL A 93 0.66 13.47 26.88
N PHE A 94 -0.22 13.17 27.84
CA PHE A 94 -1.45 13.94 28.06
C PHE A 94 -1.25 15.21 28.88
N ASP A 95 -0.12 15.34 29.58
CA ASP A 95 0.31 16.61 30.17
C ASP A 95 0.68 17.65 29.10
N ARG A 96 1.05 17.19 27.88
CA ARG A 96 1.51 18.04 26.77
C ARG A 96 0.54 18.11 25.60
N LEU A 97 -0.36 17.15 25.49
CA LEU A 97 -1.18 16.96 24.30
C LEU A 97 -2.59 16.53 24.73
N SER A 98 -3.63 17.25 24.31
CA SER A 98 -5.00 16.85 24.63
C SER A 98 -5.37 15.51 23.96
N GLU A 99 -6.38 14.80 24.48
CA GLU A 99 -6.94 13.60 23.85
C GLU A 99 -7.32 13.84 22.39
N ALA A 100 -7.91 15.00 22.10
CA ALA A 100 -8.24 15.44 20.75
C ALA A 100 -7.00 15.63 19.87
N GLY A 101 -5.95 16.23 20.43
CA GLY A 101 -4.67 16.41 19.73
C GLY A 101 -4.02 15.07 19.41
N PHE A 102 -4.08 14.11 20.34
CA PHE A 102 -3.44 12.82 20.20
C PHE A 102 -4.14 12.00 19.12
N ALA A 103 -5.48 11.97 19.16
CA ALA A 103 -6.30 11.33 18.14
C ALA A 103 -5.96 11.84 16.73
N ARG A 104 -5.88 13.18 16.56
CA ARG A 104 -5.52 13.79 15.28
C ARG A 104 -4.10 13.40 14.83
N ALA A 105 -3.11 13.47 15.72
CA ALA A 105 -1.72 13.16 15.39
C ALA A 105 -1.53 11.67 15.05
N ALA A 106 -2.27 10.79 15.72
CA ALA A 106 -2.23 9.35 15.51
C ALA A 106 -3.13 8.88 14.34
N GLY A 107 -3.90 9.78 13.72
CA GLY A 107 -4.80 9.42 12.62
C GLY A 107 -5.97 8.51 13.03
N VAL A 108 -6.42 8.59 14.29
CA VAL A 108 -7.52 7.76 14.82
C VAL A 108 -8.61 8.62 15.45
N ASP A 109 -9.76 8.02 15.72
CA ASP A 109 -10.83 8.68 16.45
C ASP A 109 -10.57 8.71 17.97
N ARG A 110 -11.23 9.65 18.68
CA ARG A 110 -11.05 9.82 20.14
C ARG A 110 -11.50 8.59 20.95
N MET A 111 -12.50 7.85 20.49
CA MET A 111 -12.98 6.64 21.17
C MET A 111 -11.92 5.53 21.10
N THR A 112 -11.18 5.43 20.00
CA THR A 112 -10.01 4.54 19.88
C THR A 112 -8.93 4.89 20.91
N VAL A 113 -8.62 6.18 21.07
CA VAL A 113 -7.65 6.64 22.11
C VAL A 113 -8.12 6.27 23.52
N ARG A 114 -9.40 6.47 23.84
CA ARG A 114 -9.97 6.07 25.15
C ARG A 114 -9.85 4.56 25.39
N LYS A 115 -10.18 3.74 24.38
CA LYS A 115 -10.02 2.27 24.46
C LYS A 115 -8.57 1.87 24.74
N TRP A 116 -7.58 2.57 24.18
CA TRP A 116 -6.17 2.28 24.44
C TRP A 116 -5.73 2.64 25.86
N ARG A 117 -6.31 3.70 26.43
CA ARG A 117 -6.07 4.16 27.81
C ARG A 117 -6.70 3.23 28.86
N ASP A 118 -7.93 2.80 28.61
CA ASP A 118 -8.76 2.12 29.63
C ASP A 118 -8.56 0.60 29.68
N LYS A 119 -8.10 -0.03 28.58
CA LYS A 119 -7.80 -1.46 28.57
C LYS A 119 -6.46 -1.72 29.26
N ARG A 120 -6.50 -2.18 30.52
CA ARG A 120 -5.42 -2.95 31.15
C ARG A 120 -5.46 -4.39 30.67
#